data_AF-A0A0C2X9W0-F1
#
_entry.id   AF-A0A0C2X9W0-F1
#
_cell.length_a   1.000
_cell.length_b   1.000
_cell.length_c   1.000
_cell.angle_alpha   90.00
_cell.angle_beta   90.00
_cell.angle_gamma   90.00
#
_symmetry.space_group_name_H-M   'P 1'
#
loop_
_entity.id
_entity.type
_entity.pdbx_description
1 polymer ?
#
loop_
_entity_poly.entity_id
_entity_poly.type
_entity_poly.pdbx_seq_one_letter_code
_entity_poly.pdbx_strand_id
1 'polypeptide(L)'
;MSTIPKALKRQKGFPAAPPRHGPRPRALPTASKSIHPSHLVARQGNGYTSFVPQLRKLIFEYCERSEQSTKARAYLLKHVEDVARSNPHVEVVVKTRTLKPPIVRGLYLNNRDKVISLVGLEETGITAKVKILLESSGAKMKSLKNAHVFSVTPSTRGIWSGLHVDDVYKI
;
A
#
# COMPACT_ATOMS: atom_id res chain seq x y z
N MET A 1 44.00 -54.45 -67.90
CA MET A 1 42.69 -54.89 -67.35
C MET A 1 42.94 -55.59 -66.03
N SER A 2 42.57 -54.99 -64.89
CA SER A 2 42.45 -55.73 -63.63
C SER A 2 41.51 -55.00 -62.69
N THR A 3 40.65 -55.78 -62.07
CA THR A 3 39.33 -55.49 -61.51
C THR A 3 39.40 -54.88 -60.11
N ILE A 4 38.52 -53.92 -59.83
CA ILE A 4 38.25 -53.38 -58.48
C ILE A 4 37.51 -54.42 -57.64
N PRO A 5 37.92 -54.74 -56.39
CA PRO A 5 37.04 -55.39 -55.43
C PRO A 5 36.49 -54.43 -54.36
N LYS A 6 35.16 -54.29 -54.43
CA LYS A 6 34.13 -54.35 -53.37
C LYS A 6 34.41 -53.74 -51.98
N ALA A 7 33.47 -52.85 -51.62
CA ALA A 7 33.28 -52.16 -50.36
C ALA A 7 33.24 -53.05 -49.10
N LEU A 8 33.99 -52.62 -48.08
CA LEU A 8 33.90 -53.11 -46.70
C LEU A 8 32.87 -52.27 -45.91
N LYS A 9 31.82 -52.93 -45.41
CA LYS A 9 30.72 -52.32 -44.64
C LYS A 9 31.24 -51.65 -43.35
N ARG A 10 30.87 -50.38 -43.13
CA ARG A 10 30.97 -49.71 -41.81
C ARG A 10 30.14 -50.49 -40.78
N GLN A 11 30.78 -51.06 -39.76
CA GLN A 11 30.10 -51.55 -38.57
C GLN A 11 29.52 -50.35 -37.80
N LYS A 12 28.20 -50.37 -37.59
CA LYS A 12 27.47 -49.43 -36.74
C LYS A 12 27.50 -49.91 -35.29
N GLY A 13 27.77 -48.99 -34.36
CA GLY A 13 27.26 -49.06 -32.98
C GLY A 13 28.33 -49.25 -31.90
N PHE A 14 28.66 -48.16 -31.20
CA PHE A 14 29.12 -48.26 -29.82
C PHE A 14 27.92 -48.68 -28.94
N PRO A 15 28.09 -49.58 -27.96
CA PRO A 15 27.00 -49.97 -27.08
C PRO A 15 26.57 -48.78 -26.20
N ALA A 16 25.25 -48.66 -25.98
CA ALA A 16 24.67 -47.62 -25.15
C ALA A 16 25.16 -47.73 -23.69
N ALA A 17 25.48 -46.59 -23.08
CA ALA A 17 25.88 -46.53 -21.67
C ALA A 17 24.77 -47.07 -20.74
N PRO A 18 25.11 -47.78 -19.66
CA PRO A 18 24.10 -48.35 -18.76
C PRO A 18 23.31 -47.25 -18.03
N PRO A 19 22.02 -47.51 -17.69
CA PRO A 19 21.20 -46.57 -16.95
C PRO A 19 21.79 -46.33 -15.55
N ARG A 20 21.98 -45.06 -15.19
CA ARG A 20 22.44 -44.66 -13.86
C ARG A 20 21.33 -44.93 -12.85
N HIS A 21 21.40 -46.07 -12.15
CA HIS A 21 20.52 -46.38 -11.03
C HIS A 21 21.13 -45.84 -9.72
N GLY A 22 20.79 -44.60 -9.40
CA GLY A 22 21.08 -43.97 -8.11
C GLY A 22 20.18 -42.75 -7.89
N PRO A 23 19.81 -42.40 -6.64
CA PRO A 23 19.04 -41.20 -6.38
C PRO A 23 19.87 -39.98 -6.82
N ARG A 24 19.28 -39.11 -7.65
CA ARG A 24 19.95 -37.86 -8.05
C ARG A 24 20.26 -37.07 -6.78
N PRO A 25 21.49 -36.55 -6.61
CA PRO A 25 21.78 -35.67 -5.48
C PRO A 25 20.79 -34.51 -5.50
N ARG A 26 20.13 -34.27 -4.36
CA ARG A 26 19.15 -33.20 -4.21
C ARG A 26 19.85 -31.90 -4.60
N ALA A 27 19.35 -31.23 -5.64
CA ALA A 27 19.89 -29.95 -6.07
C ALA A 27 19.98 -29.01 -4.86
N LEU A 28 21.15 -28.42 -4.65
CA LEU A 28 21.35 -27.44 -3.58
C LEU A 28 20.33 -26.31 -3.76
N PRO A 29 19.78 -25.75 -2.66
CA PRO A 29 18.86 -24.62 -2.77
C PRO A 29 19.56 -23.49 -3.54
N THR A 30 18.83 -22.89 -4.48
CA THR A 30 19.34 -21.77 -5.26
C THR A 30 19.70 -20.61 -4.33
N ALA A 31 20.87 -20.00 -4.55
CA ALA A 31 21.33 -18.86 -3.77
C ALA A 31 20.24 -17.78 -3.72
N SER A 32 20.00 -17.21 -2.52
CA SER A 32 19.04 -16.13 -2.34
C SER A 32 19.38 -14.98 -3.29
N LYS A 33 18.38 -14.49 -4.03
CA LYS A 33 18.55 -13.35 -4.95
C LYS A 33 19.19 -12.18 -4.19
N SER A 34 20.24 -11.58 -4.77
CA SER A 34 20.88 -10.40 -4.20
C SER A 34 19.87 -9.25 -4.14
N ILE A 35 19.79 -8.60 -2.98
CA ILE A 35 18.93 -7.42 -2.79
C ILE A 35 19.64 -6.24 -3.46
N HIS A 36 18.99 -5.59 -4.41
CA HIS A 36 19.53 -4.38 -5.03
C HIS A 36 19.63 -3.24 -4.00
N PRO A 37 20.71 -2.44 -3.98
CA PRO A 37 20.89 -1.35 -3.02
C PRO A 37 19.74 -0.33 -3.01
N SER A 38 19.04 -0.16 -4.13
CA SER A 38 17.84 0.68 -4.26
C SER A 38 16.66 0.25 -3.37
N HIS A 39 16.68 -0.99 -2.86
CA HIS A 39 15.70 -1.47 -1.89
C HIS A 39 16.07 -1.14 -0.44
N LEU A 40 17.31 -0.71 -0.18
CA LEU A 40 17.81 -0.35 1.15
C LEU A 40 17.65 1.16 1.40
N VAL A 41 16.41 1.65 1.33
CA VAL A 41 16.10 3.05 1.64
C VAL A 41 15.50 3.15 3.04
N ALA A 42 16.03 4.06 3.85
CA ALA A 42 15.43 4.40 5.13
C ALA A 42 14.02 5.00 4.92
N ARG A 43 12.98 4.20 5.16
CA ARG A 43 11.59 4.67 5.19
C ARG A 43 11.25 5.11 6.61
N GLN A 44 11.63 6.34 6.95
CA GLN A 44 11.22 6.98 8.20
C GLN A 44 9.69 7.18 8.19
N GLY A 45 9.02 6.74 9.26
CA GLY A 45 7.58 6.90 9.43
C GLY A 45 7.22 8.30 9.94
N ASN A 46 6.01 8.77 9.62
CA ASN A 46 5.49 9.99 10.24
C ASN A 46 5.41 9.82 11.77
N GLY A 47 5.93 10.79 12.53
CA GLY A 47 5.95 10.75 13.99
C GLY A 47 7.17 10.06 14.62
N TYR A 48 8.18 9.62 13.84
CA TYR A 48 9.42 9.08 14.43
C TYR A 48 10.30 10.19 15.03
N THR A 49 10.57 11.28 14.30
CA THR A 49 11.26 12.47 14.82
C THR A 49 10.31 13.65 15.01
N SER A 50 9.47 13.89 14.00
CA SER A 50 8.48 14.95 13.98
C SER A 50 7.17 14.44 13.41
N PHE A 51 6.06 14.99 13.88
CA PHE A 51 4.75 14.72 13.32
C PHE A 51 4.39 15.77 12.26
N VAL A 52 4.14 15.30 11.04
CA VAL A 52 3.63 16.13 9.94
C VAL A 52 2.16 15.78 9.74
N PRO A 53 1.23 16.74 9.90
CA PRO A 53 -0.17 16.55 9.54
C PRO A 53 -0.31 16.18 8.05
N GLN A 54 -1.19 15.23 7.76
CA GLN A 54 -1.26 14.63 6.42
C GLN A 54 -2.19 15.39 5.47
N LEU A 55 -3.14 16.14 6.00
CA LEU A 55 -4.08 16.94 5.22
C LEU A 55 -3.40 18.24 4.78
N ARG A 56 -3.46 18.53 3.48
CA ARG A 56 -2.89 19.74 2.87
C ARG A 56 -3.94 20.80 2.57
N LYS A 57 -5.08 20.38 2.03
CA LYS A 57 -6.14 21.29 1.59
C LYS A 57 -7.51 20.71 1.92
N LEU A 58 -8.38 21.53 2.48
CA LEU A 58 -9.77 21.22 2.76
C LEU A 58 -10.64 22.09 1.85
N ILE A 59 -11.39 21.47 0.95
CA ILE A 59 -12.24 22.15 -0.02
C ILE A 59 -13.70 21.90 0.33
N PHE A 60 -14.41 22.95 0.71
CA PHE A 60 -15.86 22.94 0.84
C PHE A 60 -16.51 23.32 -0.47
N GLU A 61 -17.32 22.43 -1.02
CA GLU A 61 -18.05 22.68 -2.24
C GLU A 61 -19.55 22.70 -1.95
N TYR A 62 -20.23 23.79 -2.27
CA TYR A 62 -21.66 23.96 -1.99
C TYR A 62 -22.40 24.68 -3.12
N CYS A 63 -23.71 24.47 -3.23
CA CYS A 63 -24.56 25.24 -4.15
C CYS A 63 -25.20 26.42 -3.41
N GLU A 64 -25.34 27.58 -4.04
CA GLU A 64 -26.01 28.73 -3.43
C GLU A 64 -27.54 28.60 -3.41
N ARG A 65 -28.11 28.03 -4.47
CA ARG A 65 -29.58 27.97 -4.66
C ARG A 65 -30.26 26.71 -4.12
N SER A 66 -29.51 25.64 -3.87
CA SER A 66 -30.11 24.34 -3.51
C SER A 66 -30.44 24.26 -2.03
N GLU A 67 -31.60 23.70 -1.71
CA GLU A 67 -32.01 23.45 -0.32
C GLU A 67 -31.12 22.41 0.38
N GLN A 68 -30.55 21.46 -0.38
CA GLN A 68 -29.68 20.42 0.19
C GLN A 68 -28.39 21.00 0.79
N SER A 69 -27.98 22.20 0.34
CA SER A 69 -26.80 22.89 0.86
C SER A 69 -27.12 23.86 1.99
N THR A 70 -28.38 24.08 2.37
CA THR A 70 -28.77 25.12 3.33
C THR A 70 -28.01 24.98 4.65
N LYS A 71 -27.95 23.77 5.21
CA LYS A 71 -27.20 23.48 6.45
C LYS A 71 -25.69 23.65 6.28
N ALA A 72 -25.15 23.25 5.13
CA ALA A 72 -23.74 23.44 4.81
C ALA A 72 -23.37 24.94 4.68
N ARG A 73 -24.25 25.76 4.11
CA ARG A 73 -24.09 27.22 4.02
C ARG A 73 -24.09 27.86 5.41
N ALA A 74 -25.04 27.48 6.27
CA ALA A 74 -25.10 27.95 7.65
C ALA A 74 -23.82 27.58 8.43
N TYR A 75 -23.33 26.35 8.27
CA TYR A 75 -22.06 25.91 8.85
C TYR A 75 -20.87 26.75 8.37
N LEU A 76 -20.78 27.00 7.06
CA LEU A 76 -19.68 27.80 6.49
C LEU A 76 -19.65 29.21 7.04
N LEU A 77 -20.81 29.85 7.22
CA LEU A 77 -20.88 31.21 7.79
C LEU A 77 -20.42 31.28 9.25
N LYS A 78 -20.61 30.22 10.03
CA LYS A 78 -20.31 30.22 11.47
C LYS A 78 -18.93 29.69 11.82
N HIS A 79 -18.47 28.64 11.14
CA HIS A 79 -17.37 27.80 11.65
C HIS A 79 -16.14 27.74 10.75
N VAL A 80 -16.22 28.19 9.49
CA VAL A 80 -15.10 28.01 8.54
C VAL A 80 -13.83 28.75 8.99
N GLU A 81 -14.00 29.94 9.56
CA GLU A 81 -12.90 30.77 10.05
C GLU A 81 -12.22 30.14 11.26
N ASP A 82 -13.01 29.58 12.19
CA ASP A 82 -12.47 28.89 13.37
C ASP A 82 -11.68 27.64 13.00
N VAL A 83 -12.16 26.88 12.00
CA VAL A 83 -11.46 25.70 11.47
C VAL A 83 -10.13 26.12 10.84
N ALA A 84 -10.10 27.20 10.06
CA ALA A 84 -8.87 27.71 9.46
C ALA A 84 -7.89 28.25 10.51
N ARG A 85 -8.39 28.98 11.52
CA ARG A 85 -7.57 29.54 12.61
C ARG A 85 -6.96 28.46 13.49
N SER A 86 -7.71 27.40 13.79
CA SER A 86 -7.22 26.27 14.58
C SER A 86 -6.25 25.37 13.81
N ASN A 87 -6.32 25.35 12.48
CA ASN A 87 -5.49 24.49 11.62
C ASN A 87 -4.72 25.32 10.57
N PRO A 88 -3.75 26.15 10.98
CA PRO A 88 -3.02 27.05 10.07
C PRO A 88 -2.19 26.33 9.01
N HIS A 89 -1.92 25.02 9.20
CA HIS A 89 -1.20 24.19 8.25
C HIS A 89 -2.06 23.68 7.08
N VAL A 90 -3.39 23.84 7.15
CA VAL A 90 -4.33 23.37 6.13
C VAL A 90 -4.86 24.56 5.34
N GLU A 91 -4.78 24.50 4.02
CA GLU A 91 -5.43 25.48 3.16
C GLU A 91 -6.94 25.19 3.10
N VAL A 92 -7.76 26.09 3.64
CA VAL A 92 -9.22 25.98 3.59
C VAL A 92 -9.76 26.77 2.39
N VAL A 93 -10.44 26.09 1.48
CA VAL A 93 -10.99 26.68 0.26
C VAL A 93 -12.50 26.47 0.24
N VAL A 94 -13.23 27.54 -0.07
CA VAL A 94 -14.68 27.50 -0.24
C VAL A 94 -14.98 27.72 -1.72
N LYS A 95 -15.70 26.78 -2.34
CA LYS A 95 -16.01 26.79 -3.77
C LYS A 95 -17.50 26.59 -4.01
N THR A 96 -18.06 27.39 -4.91
CA THR A 96 -19.43 27.21 -5.36
C THR A 96 -19.52 26.10 -6.42
N ARG A 97 -20.53 25.24 -6.30
CA ARG A 97 -20.92 24.20 -7.27
C ARG A 97 -22.41 24.26 -7.51
N THR A 98 -22.77 24.87 -8.63
CA THR A 98 -24.15 25.04 -9.07
C THR A 98 -24.85 23.69 -9.27
N LEU A 99 -26.07 23.57 -8.71
CA LEU A 99 -26.97 22.41 -8.84
C LEU A 99 -26.37 21.06 -8.40
N LYS A 100 -25.41 21.07 -7.46
CA LYS A 100 -24.80 19.85 -6.94
C LYS A 100 -24.91 19.77 -5.42
N PRO A 101 -25.01 18.54 -4.86
CA PRO A 101 -25.05 18.35 -3.41
C PRO A 101 -23.77 18.87 -2.76
N PRO A 102 -23.84 19.40 -1.52
CA PRO A 102 -22.67 19.88 -0.81
C PRO A 102 -21.73 18.72 -0.48
N ILE A 103 -20.43 18.94 -0.72
CA ILE A 103 -19.38 17.98 -0.36
C ILE A 103 -18.21 18.68 0.30
N VAL A 104 -17.47 17.94 1.13
CA VAL A 104 -16.16 18.36 1.63
C VAL A 104 -15.10 17.40 1.11
N ARG A 105 -14.02 17.94 0.56
CA ARG A 105 -12.90 17.19 0.00
C ARG A 105 -11.62 17.53 0.75
N GLY A 106 -10.97 16.50 1.29
CA GLY A 106 -9.62 16.62 1.85
C GLY A 106 -8.58 16.12 0.85
N LEU A 107 -7.61 16.96 0.49
CA LEU A 107 -6.43 16.58 -0.30
C LEU A 107 -5.26 16.30 0.64
N TYR A 108 -4.62 15.14 0.48
CA TYR A 108 -3.55 14.67 1.36
C TYR A 108 -2.18 14.71 0.68
N LEU A 109 -1.11 14.66 1.48
CA LEU A 109 0.28 14.63 0.99
C LEU A 109 0.60 13.43 0.10
N ASN A 110 -0.12 12.31 0.28
CA ASN A 110 0.03 11.10 -0.55
C ASN A 110 -0.67 11.20 -1.92
N ASN A 111 -1.05 12.40 -2.35
CA ASN A 111 -1.79 12.70 -3.59
C ASN A 111 -3.16 11.99 -3.71
N ARG A 112 -3.72 11.52 -2.59
CA ARG A 112 -5.10 11.02 -2.55
C ARG A 112 -6.02 12.09 -2.05
N ASP A 113 -7.29 11.94 -2.40
CA ASP A 113 -8.39 12.72 -1.86
C ASP A 113 -9.40 11.84 -1.13
N LYS A 114 -10.00 12.40 -0.08
CA LYS A 114 -11.20 11.83 0.56
C LYS A 114 -12.33 12.82 0.42
N VAL A 115 -13.44 12.35 -0.13
CA VAL A 115 -14.64 13.15 -0.36
C VAL A 115 -15.75 12.62 0.54
N ILE A 116 -16.40 13.51 1.28
CA ILE A 116 -17.53 13.19 2.15
C ILE A 116 -18.71 14.08 1.74
N SER A 117 -19.89 13.46 1.58
CA SER A 117 -21.15 14.18 1.33
C SER A 117 -21.64 14.86 2.61
N LEU A 118 -22.14 16.10 2.48
CA LEU A 118 -22.72 16.88 3.58
C LEU A 118 -24.26 16.94 3.51
N VAL A 119 -24.88 16.17 2.60
CA VAL A 119 -26.34 16.16 2.42
C VAL A 119 -27.03 15.65 3.69
N GLY A 120 -28.02 16.41 4.17
CA GLY A 120 -28.86 16.02 5.31
C GLY A 120 -28.17 16.06 6.67
N LEU A 121 -26.91 16.50 6.76
CA LEU A 121 -26.19 16.62 8.02
C LEU A 121 -26.50 17.95 8.71
N GLU A 122 -26.65 17.89 10.03
CA GLU A 122 -26.68 19.08 10.90
C GLU A 122 -25.27 19.67 11.07
N GLU A 123 -25.17 20.90 11.56
CA GLU A 123 -23.89 21.59 11.81
C GLU A 123 -22.91 20.73 12.64
N THR A 124 -23.40 20.05 13.68
CA THR A 124 -22.61 19.12 14.51
C THR A 124 -22.09 17.92 13.73
N GLY A 125 -22.92 17.36 12.84
CA GLY A 125 -22.55 16.26 11.96
C GLY A 125 -21.49 16.69 10.95
N ILE A 126 -21.60 17.90 10.39
CA ILE A 126 -20.60 18.48 9.49
C ILE A 126 -19.26 18.65 10.22
N THR A 127 -19.26 19.21 11.45
CA THR A 127 -18.06 19.32 12.29
C THR A 127 -17.38 17.97 12.51
N ALA A 128 -18.15 16.93 12.83
CA ALA A 128 -17.61 15.58 13.00
C ALA A 128 -16.97 15.03 11.72
N LYS A 129 -17.58 15.27 10.55
CA LYS A 129 -17.00 14.86 9.25
C LYS A 129 -15.74 15.63 8.90
N VAL A 130 -15.71 16.92 9.19
CA VAL A 130 -14.51 17.77 9.01
C VAL A 130 -13.38 17.28 9.91
N LYS A 131 -13.68 16.98 11.19
CA LYS A 131 -12.72 16.39 12.13
C LYS A 131 -12.13 15.08 11.61
N ILE A 132 -12.96 14.19 11.06
CA ILE A 132 -12.49 12.95 10.42
C ILE A 132 -11.49 13.22 9.28
N LEU A 133 -11.71 14.27 8.47
CA LEU A 133 -10.78 14.62 7.40
C LEU A 133 -9.47 15.22 7.92
N LEU A 134 -9.54 16.05 8.96
CA LEU A 134 -8.36 16.63 9.62
C LEU A 134 -7.47 15.56 10.25
N GLU A 135 -8.05 14.58 10.94
CA GLU A 135 -7.33 13.54 11.67
C GLU A 135 -6.92 12.34 10.79
N SER A 136 -7.42 12.29 9.55
CA SER A 136 -7.19 11.16 8.65
C SER A 136 -5.81 11.24 7.98
N SER A 137 -5.21 10.06 7.71
CA SER A 137 -3.93 9.96 6.99
C SER A 137 -4.04 10.03 5.45
N GLY A 138 -5.25 10.03 4.90
CA GLY A 138 -5.46 9.90 3.45
C GLY A 138 -5.22 8.48 2.91
N ALA A 139 -4.83 7.51 3.75
CA ALA A 139 -4.69 6.12 3.33
C ALA A 139 -6.05 5.50 2.98
N LYS A 140 -6.05 4.53 2.05
CA LYS A 140 -7.24 3.73 1.70
C LYS A 140 -7.71 2.97 2.95
N MET A 141 -9.00 3.06 3.28
CA MET A 141 -9.58 2.27 4.35
C MET A 141 -9.43 0.78 4.02
N LYS A 142 -8.81 0.05 4.95
CA LYS A 142 -8.63 -1.40 4.90
C LYS A 142 -9.17 -1.98 6.21
N SER A 143 -9.66 -3.22 6.15
CA SER A 143 -10.07 -3.93 7.37
C SER A 143 -8.85 -4.31 8.20
N LEU A 144 -8.89 -4.06 9.51
CA LEU A 144 -7.77 -4.25 10.45
C LEU A 144 -7.90 -5.50 11.34
N LYS A 145 -8.62 -6.55 10.89
CA LYS A 145 -9.09 -7.65 11.76
C LYS A 145 -8.03 -8.21 12.71
N ASN A 146 -6.82 -8.51 12.21
CA ASN A 146 -5.73 -9.11 13.01
C ASN A 146 -4.40 -8.34 12.87
N ALA A 147 -4.42 -7.14 12.27
CA ALA A 147 -3.21 -6.39 11.93
C ALA A 147 -3.09 -5.15 12.85
N HIS A 148 -2.76 -5.38 14.11
CA HIS A 148 -2.58 -4.31 15.10
C HIS A 148 -1.26 -3.57 14.94
N VAL A 149 -0.20 -4.30 14.56
CA VAL A 149 1.16 -3.77 14.42
C VAL A 149 1.63 -4.00 12.99
N PHE A 150 2.15 -2.94 12.38
CA PHE A 150 2.84 -3.02 11.10
C PHE A 150 4.31 -2.64 11.31
N SER A 151 5.21 -3.62 11.25
CA SER A 151 6.65 -3.40 11.32
C SER A 151 7.29 -3.61 9.95
N VAL A 152 8.27 -2.76 9.63
CA VAL A 152 9.17 -2.99 8.49
C VAL A 152 10.40 -3.79 8.93
N THR A 153 10.74 -3.71 10.22
CA THR A 153 11.85 -4.44 10.82
C THR A 153 11.52 -5.93 10.99
N PRO A 154 12.49 -6.82 10.72
CA PRO A 154 12.35 -8.26 10.97
C PRO A 154 12.29 -8.56 12.48
N SER A 155 11.92 -9.80 12.81
CA SER A 155 11.87 -10.29 14.19
C SER A 155 13.25 -10.19 14.86
N THR A 156 13.30 -9.59 16.05
CA THR A 156 14.54 -9.45 16.85
C THR A 156 15.12 -10.80 17.28
N ARG A 157 14.27 -11.80 17.54
CA ARG A 157 14.69 -13.15 17.94
C ARG A 157 14.99 -14.07 16.76
N GLY A 158 14.96 -13.54 15.53
CA GLY A 158 14.97 -14.34 14.32
C GLY A 158 13.61 -14.99 14.02
N ILE A 159 13.56 -15.70 12.90
CA ILE A 159 12.41 -16.52 12.50
C ILE A 159 12.66 -17.92 13.05
N TRP A 160 11.63 -18.55 13.59
CA TRP A 160 11.73 -19.92 14.08
C TRP A 160 12.27 -20.87 13.00
N SER A 161 13.19 -21.76 13.38
CA SER A 161 13.77 -22.79 12.54
C SER A 161 13.78 -24.11 13.29
N GLY A 162 13.16 -25.16 12.73
CA GLY A 162 13.11 -26.48 13.36
C GLY A 162 14.46 -27.19 13.51
N LEU A 163 15.55 -26.66 12.93
CA LEU A 163 16.92 -27.15 13.13
C LEU A 163 17.61 -26.51 14.34
N HIS A 164 17.06 -25.41 14.87
CA HIS A 164 17.64 -24.61 15.95
C HIS A 164 16.75 -24.62 17.20
N VAL A 165 16.14 -25.78 17.48
CA VAL A 165 15.31 -26.01 18.68
C VAL A 165 16.10 -26.87 19.67
N ASP A 166 15.88 -26.63 20.96
CA ASP A 166 16.54 -27.39 22.03
C ASP A 166 16.13 -28.88 21.97
N ASP A 167 14.84 -29.14 21.75
CA ASP A 167 14.29 -30.48 21.57
C ASP A 167 13.99 -30.75 20.09
N VAL A 168 14.79 -31.62 19.48
CA VAL A 168 14.55 -32.08 18.10
C VAL A 168 13.26 -32.88 18.05
N TYR A 169 12.34 -32.49 17.16
CA TYR A 169 11.09 -33.21 16.95
C TYR A 169 11.37 -34.68 16.62
N LYS A 170 10.93 -35.58 17.51
CA LYS A 170 10.93 -37.02 17.26
C LYS A 170 9.79 -37.30 16.28
N ILE A 171 10.16 -37.82 15.11
CA ILE A 171 9.24 -38.28 14.06
C ILE A 171 8.74 -39.67 14.43
#